data_AF-A0A1X4HYE6-F1
#
_entry.id   AF-A0A1X4HYE6-F1
#
_cell.length_a   1.000
_cell.length_b   1.000
_cell.length_c   1.000
_cell.angle_alpha   90.00
_cell.angle_beta   90.00
_cell.angle_gamma   90.00
#
_symmetry.space_group_name_H-M   'P 1'
#
loop_
_entity.id
_entity.type
_entity.pdbx_description
1 polymer ?
#
loop_
_entity_poly.entity_id
_entity_poly.type
_entity_poly.pdbx_seq_one_letter_code
_entity_poly.pdbx_strand_id
1 'polypeptide(L)'
;ERGRLYAELGAAGWSRRWSETGGALWDATQALVDRIRVGVLDDLAPDDGAARTGIRLVLLDALLGQHDAPWLAALDTEGSALAGPARVCRSAGWWWPFEKVAVVCERPVALHRDEAGRLDHGDGPALEFPDGFALCAWRGMPVTRAFLEELRTLTPERIRQEENAELRRVMLEYYGYDRYLADSGARPLHRDGTGTLWRVELDGDEPVVMVEVLNSTPEPDGTHRTYWLRVPPTTRTAREGVAWTFGLGAEVYEPLEET
;
A
#
# COMPACT_ATOMS: atom_id res chain seq x y z
N GLU A 1 -19.04 26.68 -12.07
CA GLU A 1 -17.67 27.16 -12.32
C GLU A 1 -16.87 26.40 -13.36
N ARG A 2 -16.74 25.06 -13.28
CA ARG A 2 -16.12 24.27 -14.35
C ARG A 2 -16.61 24.64 -15.76
N GLY A 3 -17.93 24.76 -15.95
CA GLY A 3 -18.50 25.14 -17.24
C GLY A 3 -18.06 26.52 -17.73
N ARG A 4 -17.89 27.50 -16.81
CA ARG A 4 -17.38 28.84 -17.14
C ARG A 4 -15.94 28.77 -17.62
N LEU A 5 -15.07 28.12 -16.84
CA LEU A 5 -13.66 27.93 -17.19
C LEU A 5 -13.49 27.13 -18.48
N TYR A 6 -14.31 26.11 -18.70
CA TYR A 6 -14.28 25.32 -19.93
C TYR A 6 -14.69 26.16 -21.15
N ALA A 7 -15.69 27.04 -21.02
CA ALA A 7 -16.10 27.96 -22.08
C ALA A 7 -15.02 29.01 -22.39
N GLU A 8 -14.28 29.47 -21.38
CA GLU A 8 -13.20 30.45 -21.51
C GLU A 8 -11.92 29.85 -22.11
N LEU A 9 -11.47 28.71 -21.60
CA LEU A 9 -10.20 28.08 -21.96
C LEU A 9 -10.31 27.14 -23.17
N GLY A 10 -11.53 26.70 -23.49
CA GLY A 10 -11.78 25.57 -24.39
C GLY A 10 -11.25 24.24 -23.84
N ALA A 11 -11.46 23.17 -24.62
CA ALA A 11 -11.10 21.81 -24.21
C ALA A 11 -9.60 21.62 -23.91
N ALA A 12 -8.73 22.16 -24.78
CA ALA A 12 -7.28 22.02 -24.64
C ALA A 12 -6.74 22.83 -23.45
N GLY A 13 -7.24 24.05 -23.24
CA GLY A 13 -6.84 24.87 -22.10
C GLY A 13 -7.30 24.27 -20.78
N TRP A 14 -8.52 23.73 -20.72
CA TRP A 14 -9.01 23.00 -19.55
C TRP A 14 -8.14 21.77 -19.23
N SER A 15 -7.82 20.95 -20.24
CA SER A 15 -6.96 19.76 -20.06
C SER A 15 -5.59 20.11 -19.49
N ARG A 16 -4.96 21.17 -20.02
CA ARG A 16 -3.68 21.66 -19.50
C ARG A 16 -3.79 22.14 -18.06
N ARG A 17 -4.78 23.01 -17.77
CA ARG A 17 -5.01 23.53 -16.41
C ARG A 17 -5.25 22.40 -15.42
N TRP A 18 -6.07 21.42 -15.77
CA TRP A 18 -6.31 20.23 -14.94
C TRP A 18 -5.00 19.50 -14.65
N SER A 19 -4.18 19.25 -15.66
CA SER A 19 -2.91 18.52 -15.53
C SER A 19 -1.88 19.26 -14.67
N GLU A 20 -1.85 20.60 -14.76
CA GLU A 20 -0.95 21.48 -14.00
C GLU A 20 -1.41 21.73 -12.56
N THR A 21 -2.66 21.40 -12.22
CA THR A 21 -3.26 21.67 -10.90
C THR A 21 -3.68 20.38 -10.20
N GLY A 22 -4.96 20.02 -10.27
CA GLY A 22 -5.57 18.93 -9.53
C GLY A 22 -5.29 17.54 -10.08
N GLY A 23 -4.95 17.42 -11.35
CA GLY A 23 -4.91 16.15 -12.07
C GLY A 23 -3.94 15.15 -11.45
N ALA A 24 -2.73 15.60 -11.08
CA ALA A 24 -1.71 14.74 -10.50
C ALA A 24 -2.10 14.10 -9.15
N LEU A 25 -2.99 14.76 -8.38
CA LEU A 25 -3.41 14.30 -7.06
C LEU A 25 -4.78 13.63 -7.06
N TRP A 26 -5.53 13.71 -8.16
CA TRP A 26 -6.93 13.29 -8.21
C TRP A 26 -7.09 11.80 -7.87
N ASP A 27 -6.39 10.92 -8.59
CA ASP A 27 -6.56 9.47 -8.44
C ASP A 27 -6.14 8.99 -7.05
N ALA A 28 -5.00 9.46 -6.54
CA ALA A 28 -4.53 9.13 -5.20
C ALA A 28 -5.47 9.65 -4.09
N THR A 29 -6.14 10.79 -4.33
CA THR A 29 -7.12 11.34 -3.39
C THR A 29 -8.44 10.59 -3.44
N GLN A 30 -8.92 10.22 -4.64
CA GLN A 30 -10.13 9.41 -4.79
C GLN A 30 -9.95 8.00 -4.19
N ALA A 31 -8.80 7.38 -4.40
CA ALA A 31 -8.48 6.09 -3.78
C ALA A 31 -8.51 6.17 -2.24
N LEU A 32 -8.01 7.26 -1.65
CA LEU A 32 -8.09 7.50 -0.21
C LEU A 32 -9.54 7.72 0.26
N VAL A 33 -10.33 8.52 -0.47
CA VAL A 33 -11.74 8.77 -0.17
C VAL A 33 -12.53 7.46 -0.17
N ASP A 34 -12.37 6.62 -1.18
CA ASP A 34 -13.05 5.34 -1.27
C ASP A 34 -12.61 4.40 -0.13
N ARG A 35 -11.33 4.43 0.25
CA ARG A 35 -10.85 3.64 1.38
C ARG A 35 -11.44 4.11 2.71
N ILE A 36 -11.61 5.41 2.91
CA ILE A 36 -12.33 5.97 4.08
C ILE A 36 -13.79 5.53 4.06
N ARG A 37 -14.49 5.61 2.92
CA ARG A 37 -15.90 5.16 2.82
C ARG A 37 -16.05 3.69 3.22
N VAL A 38 -15.19 2.82 2.69
CA VAL A 38 -15.19 1.40 3.02
C VAL A 38 -14.92 1.18 4.50
N GLY A 39 -13.90 1.86 5.06
CA GLY A 39 -13.58 1.74 6.48
C GLY A 39 -14.70 2.19 7.41
N VAL A 40 -15.40 3.28 7.09
CA VAL A 40 -16.57 3.73 7.86
C VAL A 40 -17.67 2.68 7.84
N LEU A 41 -17.91 2.03 6.69
CA LEU A 41 -18.91 0.96 6.59
C LEU A 41 -18.49 -0.30 7.36
N ASP A 42 -17.21 -0.66 7.31
CA ASP A 42 -16.65 -1.80 8.04
C ASP A 42 -16.76 -1.61 9.55
N ASP A 43 -16.52 -0.39 10.05
CA ASP A 43 -16.56 -0.06 11.48
C ASP A 43 -18.01 0.04 12.02
N LEU A 44 -18.89 0.73 11.30
CA LEU A 44 -20.25 1.02 11.79
C LEU A 44 -21.28 -0.06 11.46
N ALA A 45 -21.04 -0.88 10.44
CA ALA A 45 -22.00 -1.88 9.99
C ALA A 45 -21.31 -3.12 9.39
N PRO A 46 -20.46 -3.83 10.14
CA PRO A 46 -19.69 -4.97 9.63
C PRO A 46 -20.58 -6.04 8.98
N ASP A 47 -21.69 -6.41 9.62
CA ASP A 47 -22.55 -7.52 9.20
C ASP A 47 -24.02 -7.11 8.95
N ASP A 48 -24.33 -5.81 8.90
CA ASP A 48 -25.69 -5.30 8.69
C ASP A 48 -25.85 -4.63 7.31
N GLY A 49 -26.33 -5.39 6.33
CA GLY A 49 -26.53 -4.89 4.96
C GLY A 49 -27.51 -3.72 4.84
N ALA A 50 -28.52 -3.64 5.71
CA ALA A 50 -29.49 -2.55 5.69
C ALA A 50 -28.86 -1.26 6.24
N ALA A 51 -28.15 -1.35 7.37
CA ALA A 51 -27.39 -0.24 7.94
C ALA A 51 -26.30 0.23 6.96
N ARG A 52 -25.54 -0.69 6.33
CA ARG A 52 -24.55 -0.33 5.30
C ARG A 52 -25.15 0.48 4.15
N THR A 53 -26.34 0.10 3.69
CA THR A 53 -27.04 0.83 2.63
C THR A 53 -27.42 2.24 3.09
N GLY A 54 -27.98 2.39 4.29
CA GLY A 54 -28.31 3.68 4.86
C GLY A 54 -27.09 4.60 5.03
N ILE A 55 -26.00 4.09 5.60
CA ILE A 55 -24.76 4.83 5.79
C ILE A 55 -24.17 5.26 4.43
N ARG A 56 -24.16 4.36 3.43
CA ARG A 56 -23.64 4.69 2.10
C ARG A 56 -24.39 5.87 1.47
N LEU A 57 -25.71 5.94 1.62
CA LEU A 57 -26.49 7.07 1.13
C LEU A 57 -26.08 8.39 1.81
N VAL A 58 -25.89 8.38 3.13
CA VAL A 58 -25.38 9.56 3.87
C VAL A 58 -24.00 9.97 3.37
N LEU A 59 -23.09 9.02 3.11
CA LEU A 59 -21.75 9.32 2.60
C LEU A 59 -21.74 9.87 1.16
N LEU A 60 -22.79 9.66 0.37
CA LEU A 60 -22.91 10.22 -0.98
C LEU A 60 -23.25 11.71 -0.96
N ASP A 61 -23.95 12.18 0.08
CA ASP A 61 -24.32 13.58 0.27
C ASP A 61 -23.18 14.42 0.87
N ALA A 62 -22.08 13.78 1.25
CA ALA A 62 -20.93 14.44 1.86
C ALA A 62 -20.17 15.31 0.84
N LEU A 63 -19.85 16.54 1.24
CA LEU A 63 -18.78 17.31 0.63
C LEU A 63 -17.46 16.89 1.29
N LEU A 64 -16.39 16.70 0.51
CA LEU A 64 -15.21 15.94 0.96
C LEU A 64 -14.12 16.82 1.63
N GLY A 65 -14.39 18.11 1.78
CA GLY A 65 -13.53 19.05 2.50
C GLY A 65 -12.11 19.04 1.95
N GLN A 66 -11.12 18.70 2.79
CA GLN A 66 -9.72 18.62 2.36
C GLN A 66 -9.51 17.74 1.10
N HIS A 67 -10.32 16.70 0.90
CA HIS A 67 -10.18 15.80 -0.23
C HIS A 67 -10.80 16.35 -1.53
N ASP A 68 -11.51 17.48 -1.48
CA ASP A 68 -11.89 18.25 -2.66
C ASP A 68 -10.75 19.16 -3.16
N ALA A 69 -9.61 19.24 -2.45
CA ALA A 69 -8.52 20.15 -2.78
C ALA A 69 -8.02 20.03 -4.24
N PRO A 70 -7.80 18.82 -4.82
CA PRO A 70 -7.36 18.72 -6.22
C PRO A 70 -8.40 19.33 -7.18
N TRP A 71 -9.68 19.08 -6.94
CA TRP A 71 -10.76 19.64 -7.75
C TRP A 71 -10.83 21.16 -7.65
N LEU A 72 -10.79 21.68 -6.41
CA LEU A 72 -10.89 23.11 -6.14
C LEU A 72 -9.67 23.88 -6.65
N ALA A 73 -8.48 23.27 -6.67
CA ALA A 73 -7.27 23.87 -7.22
C ALA A 73 -7.37 24.14 -8.74
N ALA A 74 -8.15 23.34 -9.46
CA ALA A 74 -8.39 23.53 -10.89
C ALA A 74 -9.42 24.63 -11.20
N LEU A 75 -10.15 25.12 -10.19
CA LEU A 75 -11.25 26.07 -10.34
C LEU A 75 -10.90 27.44 -9.75
N ASP A 76 -11.61 28.49 -10.18
CA ASP A 76 -11.51 29.80 -9.55
C ASP A 76 -12.41 29.83 -8.31
N THR A 77 -11.77 29.86 -7.13
CA THR A 77 -12.49 29.81 -5.85
C THR A 77 -12.68 31.18 -5.21
N GLU A 78 -11.79 32.13 -5.48
CA GLU A 78 -11.88 33.49 -4.97
C GLU A 78 -12.96 34.28 -5.71
N GLY A 79 -13.81 34.99 -4.96
CA GLY A 79 -14.91 35.78 -5.53
C GLY A 79 -16.02 34.98 -6.21
N SER A 80 -15.94 33.64 -6.20
CA SER A 80 -16.94 32.75 -6.78
C SER A 80 -17.82 32.09 -5.71
N ALA A 81 -18.87 31.40 -6.14
CA ALA A 81 -19.72 30.60 -5.25
C ALA A 81 -18.95 29.48 -4.52
N LEU A 82 -17.71 29.17 -4.93
CA LEU A 82 -16.85 28.17 -4.32
C LEU A 82 -15.99 28.73 -3.17
N ALA A 83 -16.05 30.04 -2.88
CA ALA A 83 -15.27 30.66 -1.81
C ALA A 83 -15.51 30.02 -0.43
N GLY A 84 -16.78 29.68 -0.13
CA GLY A 84 -17.17 28.99 1.10
C GLY A 84 -16.61 27.56 1.17
N PRO A 85 -16.95 26.67 0.21
CA PRO A 85 -16.37 25.32 0.14
C PRO A 85 -14.84 25.31 0.16
N ALA A 86 -14.17 26.25 -0.52
CA ALA A 86 -12.71 26.36 -0.49
C ALA A 86 -12.17 26.73 0.89
N ARG A 87 -12.89 27.52 1.68
CA ARG A 87 -12.53 27.80 3.09
C ARG A 87 -12.68 26.55 3.96
N VAL A 88 -13.75 25.79 3.78
CA VAL A 88 -13.95 24.53 4.52
C VAL A 88 -12.88 23.51 4.14
N CYS A 89 -12.57 23.35 2.85
CA CYS A 89 -11.52 22.46 2.36
C CYS A 89 -10.16 22.71 3.03
N ARG A 90 -9.80 23.97 3.28
CA ARG A 90 -8.55 24.30 3.98
C ARG A 90 -8.57 23.98 5.48
N SER A 91 -9.74 23.84 6.08
CA SER A 91 -9.92 23.85 7.53
C SER A 91 -10.47 22.53 8.10
N ALA A 92 -11.14 21.70 7.30
CA ALA A 92 -11.91 20.55 7.77
C ALA A 92 -11.87 19.34 6.83
N GLY A 93 -12.31 18.20 7.35
CA GLY A 93 -12.59 16.98 6.62
C GLY A 93 -13.97 17.01 5.96
N TRP A 94 -14.61 15.85 5.85
CA TRP A 94 -15.91 15.73 5.22
C TRP A 94 -16.98 16.49 5.99
N TRP A 95 -18.00 16.98 5.29
CA TRP A 95 -19.04 17.79 5.90
C TRP A 95 -20.37 17.70 5.14
N TRP A 96 -21.45 17.95 5.86
CA TRP A 96 -22.82 17.89 5.37
C TRP A 96 -23.53 19.22 5.64
N PRO A 97 -23.72 20.06 4.62
CA PRO A 97 -24.43 21.33 4.76
C PRO A 97 -25.94 21.14 4.59
N PHE A 98 -26.66 20.98 5.70
CA PHE A 98 -28.12 21.10 5.68
C PHE A 98 -28.54 22.57 5.77
N GLU A 99 -29.81 22.87 5.51
CA GLU A 99 -30.35 24.25 5.47
C GLU A 99 -30.01 25.07 6.73
N LYS A 100 -30.04 24.43 7.91
CA LYS A 100 -29.92 25.11 9.21
C LYS A 100 -28.79 24.58 10.10
N VAL A 101 -28.15 23.48 9.71
CA VAL A 101 -27.12 22.81 10.49
C VAL A 101 -26.06 22.26 9.55
N ALA A 102 -24.79 22.36 9.95
CA ALA A 102 -23.70 21.70 9.28
C ALA A 102 -23.07 20.67 10.23
N VAL A 103 -22.88 19.45 9.73
CA VAL A 103 -22.05 18.45 10.41
C VAL A 103 -20.69 18.48 9.76
N VAL A 104 -19.63 18.58 10.56
CA VAL A 104 -18.25 18.74 10.07
C VAL A 104 -17.35 17.74 10.78
N CYS A 105 -16.58 16.99 10.00
CA CYS A 105 -15.54 16.11 10.50
C CYS A 105 -14.21 16.87 10.61
N GLU A 106 -13.45 16.57 11.66
CA GLU A 106 -12.06 16.98 11.78
C GLU A 106 -11.19 16.36 10.67
N ARG A 107 -9.99 16.90 10.50
CA ARG A 107 -8.99 16.35 9.58
C ARG A 107 -8.27 15.15 10.22
N PRO A 108 -7.75 14.21 9.43
CA PRO A 108 -6.88 13.17 9.95
C PRO A 108 -5.66 13.79 10.66
N VAL A 109 -5.25 13.18 11.77
CA VAL A 109 -4.06 13.56 12.54
C VAL A 109 -2.80 12.83 12.07
N ALA A 110 -2.96 11.69 11.38
CA ALA A 110 -1.87 10.94 10.78
C ALA A 110 -2.28 10.39 9.41
N LEU A 111 -1.34 10.40 8.46
CA LEU A 111 -1.45 9.78 7.14
C LEU A 111 -0.07 9.25 6.74
N HIS A 112 0.05 7.93 6.63
CA HIS A 112 1.25 7.22 6.25
C HIS A 112 1.02 6.50 4.92
N ARG A 113 2.03 6.58 4.04
CA ARG A 113 1.96 6.06 2.69
C ARG A 113 3.29 5.46 2.26
N ASP A 114 3.21 4.48 1.36
CA ASP A 114 4.38 3.96 0.66
C ASP A 114 4.81 4.92 -0.48
N GLU A 115 5.93 4.59 -1.14
CA GLU A 115 6.46 5.36 -2.27
C GLU A 115 5.50 5.43 -3.47
N ALA A 116 4.57 4.48 -3.57
CA ALA A 116 3.51 4.46 -4.59
C ALA A 116 2.27 5.28 -4.17
N GLY A 117 2.27 5.90 -2.99
CA GLY A 117 1.18 6.72 -2.47
C GLY A 117 0.00 5.92 -1.89
N ARG A 118 0.14 4.61 -1.70
CA ARG A 118 -0.89 3.76 -1.06
C ARG A 118 -0.78 3.87 0.46
N LEU A 119 -1.88 3.65 1.18
CA LEU A 119 -1.85 3.61 2.65
C LEU A 119 -0.92 2.49 3.11
N ASP A 120 0.05 2.82 3.96
CA ASP A 120 1.02 1.85 4.46
C ASP A 120 1.63 2.32 5.77
N HIS A 121 1.55 1.48 6.81
CA HIS A 121 2.25 1.70 8.08
C HIS A 121 2.39 0.38 8.84
N GLY A 122 3.62 -0.12 8.99
CA GLY A 122 3.88 -1.39 9.66
C GLY A 122 3.76 -1.35 11.19
N ASP A 123 3.77 -0.16 11.79
CA ASP A 123 3.81 0.01 13.25
C ASP A 123 2.52 0.54 13.88
N GLY A 124 1.49 0.79 13.06
CA GLY A 124 0.21 1.32 13.51
C GLY A 124 -0.73 1.64 12.37
N PRO A 125 -1.78 2.45 12.61
CA PRO A 125 -2.68 2.89 11.56
C PRO A 125 -1.95 3.69 10.47
N ALA A 126 -2.35 3.48 9.22
CA ALA A 126 -1.90 4.29 8.10
C ALA A 126 -2.71 5.59 7.97
N LEU A 127 -3.90 5.65 8.56
CA LEU A 127 -4.73 6.84 8.66
C LEU A 127 -5.36 6.88 10.06
N GLU A 128 -5.36 8.04 10.71
CA GLU A 128 -5.98 8.21 12.02
C GLU A 128 -6.70 9.55 12.12
N PHE A 129 -7.90 9.54 12.69
CA PHE A 129 -8.69 10.72 13.02
C PHE A 129 -8.69 10.98 14.54
N PRO A 130 -8.92 12.24 14.98
CA PRO A 130 -8.90 12.59 16.41
C PRO A 130 -9.91 11.85 17.28
N ASP A 131 -10.99 11.34 16.68
CA ASP A 131 -12.06 10.59 17.36
C ASP A 131 -11.74 9.09 17.53
N GLY A 132 -10.57 8.66 17.05
CA GLY A 132 -10.11 7.28 17.13
C GLY A 132 -10.44 6.43 15.91
N PHE A 133 -11.21 6.94 14.94
CA PHE A 133 -11.39 6.23 13.67
C PHE A 133 -10.04 6.10 12.96
N ALA A 134 -9.70 4.88 12.56
CA ALA A 134 -8.37 4.56 12.04
C ALA A 134 -8.42 3.46 10.99
N LEU A 135 -7.57 3.57 9.97
CA LEU A 135 -7.39 2.56 8.94
C LEU A 135 -5.98 1.99 9.02
N CYS A 136 -5.87 0.67 9.18
CA CYS A 136 -4.61 -0.04 9.10
C CYS A 136 -4.44 -0.60 7.68
N ALA A 137 -3.22 -0.53 7.15
CA ALA A 137 -2.91 -1.03 5.82
C ALA A 137 -1.43 -1.44 5.71
N TRP A 138 -1.18 -2.49 4.94
CA TRP A 138 0.16 -2.95 4.55
C TRP A 138 0.31 -2.86 3.04
N ARG A 139 1.14 -1.95 2.54
CA ARG A 139 1.36 -1.68 1.10
C ARG A 139 0.05 -1.48 0.31
N GLY A 140 -0.91 -0.80 0.92
CA GLY A 140 -2.26 -0.57 0.38
C GLY A 140 -3.28 -1.66 0.69
N MET A 141 -2.86 -2.83 1.19
CA MET A 141 -3.76 -3.93 1.53
C MET A 141 -4.42 -3.66 2.91
N PRO A 142 -5.77 -3.66 2.99
CA PRO A 142 -6.52 -3.56 4.24
C PRO A 142 -6.16 -4.62 5.27
N VAL A 143 -5.65 -4.21 6.43
CA VAL A 143 -5.42 -5.14 7.57
C VAL A 143 -6.10 -4.64 8.83
N THR A 144 -6.29 -5.52 9.80
CA THR A 144 -6.81 -5.13 11.12
C THR A 144 -5.68 -4.64 12.01
N ARG A 145 -6.01 -3.85 13.04
CA ARG A 145 -5.04 -3.47 14.07
C ARG A 145 -4.48 -4.70 14.80
N ALA A 146 -5.34 -5.66 15.11
CA ALA A 146 -4.94 -6.92 15.74
C ALA A 146 -3.92 -7.71 14.89
N PHE A 147 -4.09 -7.70 13.56
CA PHE A 147 -3.13 -8.32 12.66
C PHE A 147 -1.76 -7.63 12.71
N LEU A 148 -1.70 -6.29 12.69
CA LEU A 148 -0.43 -5.56 12.83
C LEU A 148 0.26 -5.83 14.18
N GLU A 149 -0.51 -5.95 15.26
CA GLU A 149 0.01 -6.31 16.57
C GLU A 149 0.56 -7.75 16.58
N GLU A 150 -0.13 -8.69 15.94
CA GLU A 150 0.29 -10.09 15.80
C GLU A 150 1.63 -10.22 15.06
N LEU A 151 1.89 -9.39 14.04
CA LEU A 151 3.14 -9.39 13.28
C LEU A 151 4.38 -9.28 14.20
N ARG A 152 4.28 -8.54 15.32
CA ARG A 152 5.38 -8.35 16.27
C ARG A 152 5.73 -9.61 17.08
N THR A 153 4.80 -10.55 17.17
CA THR A 153 4.94 -11.80 17.94
C THR A 153 4.89 -13.05 17.06
N LEU A 154 5.06 -12.86 15.76
CA LEU A 154 4.88 -13.89 14.74
C LEU A 154 5.87 -15.05 14.91
N THR A 155 5.42 -16.28 14.66
CA THR A 155 6.24 -17.49 14.64
C THR A 155 6.15 -18.19 13.29
N PRO A 156 7.17 -18.97 12.87
CA PRO A 156 7.11 -19.70 11.60
C PRO A 156 5.89 -20.64 11.50
N GLU A 157 5.50 -21.28 12.61
CA GLU A 157 4.32 -22.14 12.66
C GLU A 157 3.04 -21.35 12.38
N ARG A 158 2.89 -20.16 12.97
CA ARG A 158 1.71 -19.32 12.75
C ARG A 158 1.60 -18.85 11.30
N ILE A 159 2.74 -18.49 10.69
CA ILE A 159 2.82 -18.14 9.27
C ILE A 159 2.37 -19.32 8.40
N ARG A 160 2.85 -20.54 8.70
CA ARG A 160 2.51 -21.75 7.96
C ARG A 160 1.02 -22.11 8.07
N GLN A 161 0.40 -21.83 9.21
CA GLN A 161 -1.01 -22.12 9.48
C GLN A 161 -1.98 -21.06 8.94
N GLU A 162 -1.49 -19.89 8.51
CA GLU A 162 -2.37 -18.87 7.93
C GLU A 162 -2.94 -19.39 6.62
N GLU A 163 -4.27 -19.46 6.52
CA GLU A 163 -4.96 -20.00 5.33
C GLU A 163 -5.02 -18.95 4.20
N ASN A 164 -5.16 -17.67 4.56
CA ASN A 164 -5.23 -16.60 3.58
C ASN A 164 -3.84 -16.30 3.00
N ALA A 165 -3.64 -16.64 1.72
CA ALA A 165 -2.37 -16.46 1.03
C ALA A 165 -1.85 -15.01 1.03
N GLU A 166 -2.74 -14.02 0.92
CA GLU A 166 -2.36 -12.61 0.94
C GLU A 166 -1.86 -12.19 2.32
N LEU A 167 -2.54 -12.61 3.40
CA LEU A 167 -2.08 -12.34 4.77
C LEU A 167 -0.78 -13.07 5.08
N ARG A 168 -0.65 -14.33 4.66
CA ARG A 168 0.58 -15.11 4.83
C ARG A 168 1.77 -14.48 4.10
N ARG A 169 1.55 -13.89 2.93
CA ARG A 169 2.59 -13.16 2.21
C ARG A 169 3.04 -11.91 2.96
N VAL A 170 2.12 -11.15 3.54
CA VAL A 170 2.46 -10.02 4.41
C VAL A 170 3.23 -10.47 5.64
N MET A 171 2.77 -11.54 6.29
CA MET A 171 3.47 -12.17 7.41
C MET A 171 4.91 -12.53 7.07
N LEU A 172 5.15 -13.22 5.94
CA LEU A 172 6.50 -13.58 5.47
C LEU A 172 7.37 -12.35 5.18
N GLU A 173 6.78 -11.33 4.56
CA GLU A 173 7.47 -10.09 4.23
C GLU A 173 7.87 -9.30 5.48
N TYR A 174 6.99 -9.20 6.47
CA TYR A 174 7.29 -8.60 7.77
C TYR A 174 8.35 -9.39 8.53
N TYR A 175 8.22 -10.72 8.56
CA TYR A 175 9.11 -11.60 9.31
C TYR A 175 10.54 -11.63 8.75
N GLY A 176 10.68 -11.45 7.44
CA GLY A 176 11.91 -11.70 6.70
C GLY A 176 11.98 -13.14 6.21
N TYR A 177 12.20 -13.31 4.91
CA TYR A 177 12.31 -14.64 4.28
C TYR A 177 13.53 -15.41 4.77
N ASP A 178 14.65 -14.70 4.99
CA ASP A 178 15.89 -15.23 5.56
C ASP A 178 15.66 -15.83 6.95
N ARG A 179 15.03 -15.05 7.83
CA ARG A 179 14.69 -15.49 9.19
C ARG A 179 13.69 -16.64 9.15
N TYR A 180 12.67 -16.55 8.30
CA TYR A 180 11.69 -17.63 8.16
C TYR A 180 12.34 -18.94 7.70
N LEU A 181 13.26 -18.90 6.74
CA LEU A 181 13.96 -20.10 6.26
C LEU A 181 14.83 -20.73 7.35
N ALA A 182 15.55 -19.92 8.12
CA ALA A 182 16.35 -20.39 9.25
C ALA A 182 15.48 -21.00 10.36
N ASP A 183 14.39 -20.31 10.73
CA ASP A 183 13.56 -20.67 11.89
C ASP A 183 12.53 -21.78 11.55
N SER A 184 12.14 -21.94 10.29
CA SER A 184 11.13 -22.93 9.85
C SER A 184 11.67 -24.36 9.67
N GLY A 185 12.98 -24.55 9.79
CA GLY A 185 13.64 -25.84 9.51
C GLY A 185 13.69 -26.17 8.01
N ALA A 186 13.68 -25.15 7.15
CA ALA A 186 13.78 -25.33 5.70
C ALA A 186 15.05 -26.09 5.33
N ARG A 187 14.98 -26.90 4.28
CA ARG A 187 16.13 -27.64 3.75
C ARG A 187 16.58 -27.04 2.42
N PRO A 188 17.90 -26.91 2.19
CA PRO A 188 18.38 -26.45 0.90
C PRO A 188 17.97 -27.45 -0.19
N LEU A 189 17.43 -26.93 -1.29
CA LEU A 189 17.07 -27.71 -2.48
C LEU A 189 18.30 -28.01 -3.33
N HIS A 190 19.22 -27.04 -3.45
CA HIS A 190 20.45 -27.15 -4.22
C HIS A 190 21.53 -26.24 -3.65
N ARG A 191 22.81 -26.60 -3.81
CA ARG A 191 23.95 -25.73 -3.47
C ARG A 191 25.06 -25.93 -4.48
N ASP A 192 25.63 -24.83 -4.97
CA ASP A 192 26.79 -24.81 -5.85
C ASP A 192 27.67 -23.57 -5.56
N GLY A 193 28.67 -23.31 -6.39
CA GLY A 193 29.59 -22.17 -6.22
C GLY A 193 28.94 -20.79 -6.34
N THR A 194 27.70 -20.70 -6.85
CA THR A 194 26.96 -19.43 -6.97
C THR A 194 26.08 -19.13 -5.76
N GLY A 195 25.75 -20.14 -4.94
CA GLY A 195 24.93 -19.95 -3.74
C GLY A 195 24.16 -21.18 -3.29
N THR A 196 23.16 -20.96 -2.43
CA THR A 196 22.24 -22.01 -1.94
C THR A 196 20.82 -21.68 -2.39
N LEU A 197 20.15 -22.63 -3.03
CA LEU A 197 18.73 -22.55 -3.36
C LEU A 197 17.92 -23.18 -2.23
N TRP A 198 16.92 -22.45 -1.75
CA TRP A 198 16.02 -22.85 -0.69
C TRP A 198 14.61 -22.96 -1.22
N ARG A 199 13.85 -23.95 -0.72
CA ARG A 199 12.45 -24.15 -1.08
C ARG A 199 11.63 -24.47 0.16
N VAL A 200 10.53 -23.75 0.35
CA VAL A 200 9.52 -24.05 1.37
C VAL A 200 8.19 -24.25 0.69
N GLU A 201 7.60 -25.42 0.92
CA GLU A 201 6.23 -25.69 0.53
C GLU A 201 5.28 -24.92 1.46
N LEU A 202 4.26 -24.30 0.88
CA LEU A 202 3.18 -23.64 1.58
C LEU A 202 1.89 -24.37 1.23
N ASP A 203 1.19 -24.88 2.23
CA ASP A 203 -0.05 -25.61 1.99
C ASP A 203 -1.10 -24.67 1.36
N GLY A 204 -1.63 -25.06 0.20
CA GLY A 204 -2.63 -24.29 -0.54
C GLY A 204 -2.09 -23.09 -1.32
N ASP A 205 -0.77 -23.00 -1.55
CA ASP A 205 -0.15 -21.88 -2.27
C ASP A 205 1.11 -22.29 -3.03
N GLU A 206 1.65 -21.36 -3.83
CA GLU A 206 2.90 -21.55 -4.56
C GLU A 206 4.09 -21.61 -3.58
N PRO A 207 5.02 -22.57 -3.77
CA PRO A 207 6.18 -22.70 -2.90
C PRO A 207 7.05 -21.45 -2.92
N VAL A 208 7.63 -21.14 -1.75
CA VAL A 208 8.64 -20.10 -1.61
C VAL A 208 9.99 -20.62 -2.04
N VAL A 209 10.53 -20.07 -3.14
CA VAL A 209 11.89 -20.39 -3.59
C VAL A 209 12.77 -19.16 -3.52
N MET A 210 13.87 -19.28 -2.78
CA MET A 210 14.82 -18.18 -2.51
C MET A 210 16.23 -18.66 -2.85
N VAL A 211 17.03 -17.79 -3.46
CA VAL A 211 18.48 -18.02 -3.61
C VAL A 211 19.23 -17.16 -2.60
N GLU A 212 20.05 -17.82 -1.79
CA GLU A 212 21.01 -17.22 -0.87
C GLU A 212 22.35 -17.06 -1.59
N VAL A 213 22.78 -15.81 -1.77
CA VAL A 213 24.06 -15.47 -2.41
C VAL A 213 24.91 -14.63 -1.47
N LEU A 214 26.20 -14.92 -1.41
CA LEU A 214 27.16 -14.04 -0.75
C LEU A 214 27.60 -12.99 -1.78
N ASN A 215 27.47 -11.71 -1.44
CA ASN A 215 28.00 -10.66 -2.30
C ASN A 215 29.53 -10.75 -2.29
N SER A 216 30.12 -10.99 -3.46
CA SER A 216 31.58 -11.08 -3.60
C SER A 216 32.28 -9.73 -3.43
N THR A 217 31.55 -8.62 -3.58
CA THR A 217 32.09 -7.28 -3.31
C THR A 217 31.96 -6.98 -1.81
N PRO A 218 33.08 -6.76 -1.10
CA PRO A 218 33.02 -6.36 0.30
C PRO A 218 32.39 -4.97 0.44
N GLU A 219 31.61 -4.79 1.48
CA GLU A 219 31.10 -3.49 1.93
C GLU A 219 32.28 -2.55 2.30
N PRO A 220 32.05 -1.23 2.45
CA PRO A 220 33.11 -0.28 2.82
C PRO A 220 33.88 -0.63 4.11
N ASP A 221 33.32 -1.47 4.97
CA ASP A 221 33.92 -1.97 6.21
C ASP A 221 34.65 -3.33 6.07
N GLY A 222 34.70 -3.88 4.85
CA GLY A 222 35.33 -5.17 4.55
C GLY A 222 34.45 -6.39 4.80
N THR A 223 33.19 -6.21 5.22
CA THR A 223 32.26 -7.33 5.43
C THR A 223 31.57 -7.74 4.13
N HIS A 224 31.18 -9.01 4.01
CA HIS A 224 30.35 -9.48 2.90
C HIS A 224 28.91 -9.63 3.37
N ARG A 225 27.95 -9.14 2.59
CA ARG A 225 26.52 -9.30 2.87
C ARG A 225 25.97 -10.51 2.15
N THR A 226 25.16 -11.29 2.88
CA THR A 226 24.34 -12.35 2.30
C THR A 226 23.02 -11.74 1.83
N TYR A 227 22.67 -11.99 0.57
CA TYR A 227 21.40 -11.58 -0.02
C TYR A 227 20.52 -12.80 -0.22
N TRP A 228 19.23 -12.63 0.06
CA TRP A 228 18.19 -13.63 -0.16
C TRP A 228 17.23 -13.10 -1.21
N LEU A 229 17.27 -13.66 -2.41
CA LEU A 229 16.50 -13.18 -3.55
C LEU A 229 15.41 -14.18 -3.90
N ARG A 230 14.17 -13.70 -4.00
CA ARG A 230 13.03 -14.50 -4.44
C ARG A 230 13.19 -14.82 -5.92
N VAL A 231 13.03 -16.10 -6.27
CA VAL A 231 13.12 -16.60 -7.65
C VAL A 231 11.85 -17.40 -8.00
N PRO A 232 11.59 -17.70 -9.29
CA PRO A 232 10.45 -18.50 -9.70
C PRO A 232 10.38 -19.86 -8.99
N PRO A 233 9.19 -20.41 -8.72
CA PRO A 233 9.03 -21.70 -8.05
C PRO A 233 9.57 -22.89 -8.86
N THR A 234 9.74 -22.69 -10.17
CA THR A 234 10.23 -23.70 -11.11
C THR A 234 11.75 -23.84 -11.09
N THR A 235 12.48 -22.91 -10.46
CA THR A 235 13.93 -22.91 -10.36
C THR A 235 14.44 -24.14 -9.63
N ARG A 236 15.48 -24.78 -10.19
CA ARG A 236 16.00 -26.08 -9.71
C ARG A 236 17.43 -26.00 -9.18
N THR A 237 18.22 -25.02 -9.60
CA THR A 237 19.61 -24.86 -9.16
C THR A 237 19.88 -23.45 -8.65
N ALA A 238 20.92 -23.29 -7.82
CA ALA A 238 21.30 -21.98 -7.31
C ALA A 238 21.75 -21.08 -8.47
N ARG A 239 22.56 -21.59 -9.39
CA ARG A 239 22.98 -20.87 -10.60
C ARG A 239 21.81 -20.35 -11.45
N GLU A 240 20.78 -21.15 -11.65
CA GLU A 240 19.57 -20.71 -12.36
C GLU A 240 18.86 -19.58 -11.62
N GLY A 241 18.74 -19.68 -10.30
CA GLY A 241 18.18 -18.62 -9.46
C GLY A 241 18.95 -17.32 -9.57
N VAL A 242 20.28 -17.36 -9.43
CA VAL A 242 21.13 -16.16 -9.55
C VAL A 242 21.04 -15.56 -10.95
N ALA A 243 21.16 -16.38 -12.01
CA ALA A 243 21.05 -15.92 -13.39
C ALA A 243 19.72 -15.18 -13.65
N TRP A 244 18.62 -15.72 -13.13
CA TRP A 244 17.29 -15.10 -13.25
C TRP A 244 17.24 -13.71 -12.62
N THR A 245 17.92 -13.48 -11.49
CA THR A 245 17.95 -12.15 -10.84
C THR A 245 18.65 -11.07 -11.68
N PHE A 246 19.47 -11.48 -12.65
CA PHE A 246 20.10 -10.61 -13.64
C PHE A 246 19.37 -10.60 -15.01
N GLY A 247 18.24 -11.29 -15.13
CA GLY A 247 17.51 -11.44 -16.40
C GLY A 247 18.22 -12.32 -17.44
N LEU A 248 19.07 -13.25 -16.99
CA LEU A 248 19.88 -14.14 -17.82
C LEU A 248 19.43 -15.60 -17.70
N GLY A 249 19.71 -16.39 -18.74
CA GLY A 249 19.64 -17.85 -18.69
C GLY A 249 20.85 -18.45 -17.96
N ALA A 250 20.67 -19.57 -17.26
CA ALA A 250 21.72 -20.21 -16.45
C ALA A 250 22.96 -20.62 -17.28
N GLU A 251 22.73 -20.96 -18.55
CA GLU A 251 23.75 -21.32 -19.54
C GLU A 251 24.62 -20.14 -19.97
N VAL A 252 24.11 -18.90 -19.88
CA VAL A 252 24.84 -17.67 -20.25
C VAL A 252 25.50 -17.02 -19.04
N TYR A 253 25.02 -17.31 -17.83
CA TYR A 253 25.50 -16.66 -16.62
C TYR A 253 26.91 -17.15 -16.21
N GLU A 254 27.93 -16.33 -16.43
CA GLU A 254 29.29 -16.55 -15.93
C GLU A 254 29.58 -15.55 -14.79
N PRO A 255 29.58 -15.98 -13.52
CA PRO A 255 29.99 -15.11 -12.43
C PRO A 255 31.45 -14.72 -12.62
N LEU A 256 31.73 -13.42 -12.67
CA LEU A 256 33.10 -12.91 -12.60
C LEU A 256 33.66 -13.22 -11.22
N GLU A 257 34.54 -14.22 -11.14
CA GLU A 257 35.43 -14.37 -9.98
C GLU A 257 36.46 -13.24 -10.04
N GLU A 258 36.19 -12.12 -9.35
CA GLU A 258 37.28 -11.21 -8.97
C GLU A 258 37.97 -11.80 -7.74
N THR A 259 39.29 -11.97 -7.87
CA THR A 259 40.18 -12.63 -6.90
C THR A 259 40.58 -11.70 -5.76
#